data_AF-R6Y9F0-F1
#
_entry.id   AF-R6Y9F0-F1
#
_cell.length_a   1.000
_cell.length_b   1.000
_cell.length_c   1.000
_cell.angle_alpha   90.00
_cell.angle_beta   90.00
_cell.angle_gamma   90.00
#
_symmetry.space_group_name_H-M   'P 1'
#
loop_
_entity.id
_entity.type
_entity.pdbx_description
1 polymer ?
#
loop_
_entity_poly.entity_id
_entity_poly.type
_entity_poly.pdbx_seq_one_letter_code
_entity_poly.pdbx_strand_id
1 'polypeptide(L)'
;MQKRWSVTILGIIMGIIWFATGMHWAFSLGYIGMGIIADLVAGAGHYRNKAINLLSYMLISLGGIYTYVVFFIDPEGWASTMLENGTEQSYIDTMSASAPSWLLAVIVVGTLVIAAFSGWIGGKMLKKQFEKAGITA
;
A
#
# COMPACT_ATOMS: atom_id res chain seq x y z
N MET A 1 -1.55 -24.70 4.46
CA MET A 1 -1.31 -24.08 5.79
C MET A 1 -1.21 -22.57 5.61
N GLN A 2 -2.10 -21.79 6.22
CA GLN A 2 -1.96 -20.32 6.22
C GLN A 2 -1.12 -19.92 7.44
N LYS A 3 0.02 -19.25 7.20
CA LYS A 3 0.95 -18.82 8.25
C LYS A 3 0.54 -17.44 8.76
N ARG A 4 0.37 -17.30 10.08
CA ARG A 4 0.18 -16.00 10.74
C ARG A 4 1.37 -15.09 10.39
N TRP A 5 1.17 -13.78 10.33
CA TRP A 5 2.21 -12.77 10.04
C TRP A 5 2.72 -12.72 8.59
N SER A 6 2.11 -13.46 7.67
CA SER A 6 2.53 -13.44 6.26
C SER A 6 2.41 -12.05 5.64
N VAL A 7 1.38 -11.28 6.00
CA VAL A 7 1.14 -9.94 5.45
C VAL A 7 2.10 -8.92 6.07
N THR A 8 2.43 -9.08 7.35
CA THR A 8 3.44 -8.25 8.02
C THR A 8 4.83 -8.46 7.44
N ILE A 9 5.23 -9.71 7.19
CA ILE A 9 6.52 -10.01 6.55
C ILE A 9 6.58 -9.35 5.16
N LEU A 10 5.50 -9.43 4.38
CA LEU A 10 5.41 -8.74 3.09
C LEU A 10 5.56 -7.23 3.25
N GLY A 11 4.88 -6.61 4.22
CA GLY A 11 5.00 -5.19 4.50
C GLY A 11 6.43 -4.77 4.88
N ILE A 12 7.13 -5.59 5.67
CA ILE A 12 8.54 -5.36 6.03
C ILE A 12 9.45 -5.46 4.80
N ILE A 13 9.30 -6.52 3.99
CA ILE A 13 10.08 -6.69 2.77
C ILE A 13 9.87 -5.49 1.83
N MET A 14 8.62 -5.11 1.60
CA MET A 14 8.29 -3.93 0.80
C MET A 14 8.92 -2.67 1.38
N GLY A 15 8.81 -2.46 2.70
CA GLY A 15 9.39 -1.31 3.36
C GLY A 15 10.90 -1.21 3.19
N ILE A 16 11.62 -2.33 3.31
CA ILE A 16 13.07 -2.40 3.08
C ILE A 16 13.41 -2.10 1.62
N ILE A 17 12.68 -2.70 0.67
CA ILE A 17 12.91 -2.45 -0.77
C ILE A 17 12.74 -0.97 -1.09
N TRP A 18 11.63 -0.36 -0.67
CA TRP A 18 11.37 1.05 -0.96
C TRP A 18 12.41 1.98 -0.33
N PHE A 19 12.84 1.66 0.90
CA PHE A 19 13.91 2.40 1.56
C PHE A 19 15.22 2.32 0.76
N ALA A 20 15.61 1.10 0.34
CA ALA A 20 16.84 0.86 -0.40
C ALA A 20 16.83 1.50 -1.80
N THR A 21 15.66 1.67 -2.41
CA THR A 21 15.51 2.36 -3.71
C THR A 21 15.58 3.89 -3.62
N GLY A 22 15.77 4.46 -2.42
CA GLY A 22 15.85 5.91 -2.22
C GLY A 22 14.49 6.61 -2.21
N MET A 23 13.39 5.87 -2.05
CA MET A 23 12.07 6.48 -1.87
C MET A 23 11.97 7.15 -0.49
N HIS A 24 11.09 8.15 -0.37
CA HIS A 24 10.83 8.85 0.89
C HIS A 24 10.54 7.85 2.03
N TRP A 25 11.20 8.01 3.19
CA TRP A 25 11.14 7.06 4.33
C TRP A 25 9.72 6.71 4.79
N ALA A 26 8.77 7.63 4.60
CA ALA A 26 7.36 7.44 4.91
C ALA A 26 6.73 6.28 4.13
N PHE A 27 7.20 5.95 2.92
CA PHE A 27 6.81 4.73 2.22
C PHE A 27 7.09 3.48 3.05
N SER A 28 8.30 3.40 3.60
CA SER A 28 8.76 2.25 4.36
C SER A 28 7.96 2.07 5.65
N LEU A 29 7.76 3.16 6.40
CA LEU A 29 6.93 3.12 7.60
C LEU A 29 5.47 2.81 7.28
N GLY A 30 4.94 3.36 6.17
CA GLY A 30 3.59 3.08 5.71
C GLY A 30 3.37 1.61 5.39
N TYR A 31 4.26 0.97 4.64
CA TYR A 31 4.14 -0.46 4.32
C TYR A 31 4.34 -1.37 5.54
N ILE A 32 5.27 -1.05 6.44
CA ILE A 32 5.45 -1.81 7.68
C ILE A 32 4.22 -1.68 8.57
N GLY A 33 3.75 -0.45 8.84
CA GLY A 33 2.60 -0.17 9.68
C GLY A 33 1.32 -0.77 9.12
N MET A 34 1.01 -0.52 7.85
CA MET A 34 -0.15 -1.12 7.20
C MET A 34 -0.04 -2.63 7.04
N GLY A 35 1.16 -3.18 6.89
CA GLY A 35 1.39 -4.63 6.88
C GLY A 35 1.06 -5.30 8.23
N ILE A 36 1.33 -4.63 9.35
CA ILE A 36 0.91 -5.08 10.69
C ILE A 36 -0.61 -5.02 10.82
N ILE A 37 -1.21 -3.86 10.50
CA ILE A 37 -2.66 -3.65 10.60
C ILE A 37 -3.41 -4.64 9.71
N ALA A 38 -2.95 -4.83 8.48
CA ALA A 38 -3.54 -5.76 7.52
C ALA A 38 -3.45 -7.22 8.00
N ASP A 39 -2.35 -7.62 8.64
CA ASP A 39 -2.22 -8.97 9.18
C ASP A 39 -3.16 -9.20 10.37
N LEU A 40 -3.31 -8.21 11.27
CA LEU A 40 -4.26 -8.27 12.38
C LEU A 40 -5.70 -8.43 11.88
N VAL A 41 -6.07 -7.68 10.84
CA VAL A 41 -7.40 -7.79 10.20
C VAL A 41 -7.57 -9.17 9.57
N ALA A 42 -6.59 -9.67 8.81
CA ALA A 42 -6.65 -11.02 8.24
C ALA A 42 -6.73 -12.10 9.34
N GLY A 43 -6.02 -11.89 10.45
CA GLY A 43 -6.02 -12.75 11.63
C GLY A 43 -7.39 -12.84 12.31
N ALA A 44 -8.15 -11.73 12.38
CA ALA A 44 -9.52 -11.73 12.88
C ALA A 44 -10.47 -12.58 12.01
N GLY A 45 -10.20 -12.67 10.71
CA GLY A 45 -10.91 -13.56 9.78
C GLY A 45 -10.37 -14.99 9.72
N HIS A 46 -9.45 -15.36 10.63
CA HIS A 46 -8.68 -16.60 10.60
C HIS A 46 -8.05 -16.90 9.23
N TYR A 47 -7.73 -15.86 8.45
CA TYR A 47 -7.22 -15.93 7.07
C TYR A 47 -8.12 -16.71 6.07
N ARG A 48 -9.33 -17.13 6.47
CA ARG A 48 -10.26 -17.91 5.62
C ARG A 48 -11.36 -17.04 5.01
N ASN A 49 -11.76 -15.98 5.69
CA ASN A 49 -12.84 -15.12 5.21
C ASN A 49 -12.36 -14.25 4.04
N LYS A 50 -12.93 -14.46 2.85
CA LYS A 50 -12.58 -13.72 1.63
C LYS A 50 -12.80 -12.20 1.76
N ALA A 51 -13.87 -11.77 2.43
CA ALA A 51 -14.16 -10.35 2.62
C ALA A 51 -13.13 -9.69 3.55
N ILE A 52 -12.76 -10.36 4.64
CA ILE A 52 -11.75 -9.86 5.58
C ILE A 52 -10.36 -9.87 4.95
N ASN A 53 -10.03 -10.88 4.13
CA ASN A 53 -8.77 -10.90 3.39
C ASN A 53 -8.72 -9.82 2.30
N LEU A 54 -9.85 -9.52 1.65
CA LEU A 54 -9.94 -8.39 0.72
C LEU A 54 -9.72 -7.06 1.44
N LEU A 55 -10.31 -6.89 2.63
CA LEU A 55 -10.07 -5.71 3.46
C LEU A 55 -8.59 -5.60 3.87
N SER A 56 -7.97 -6.71 4.27
CA SER A 56 -6.53 -6.78 4.55
C SER A 56 -5.68 -6.33 3.35
N TYR A 57 -6.04 -6.79 2.14
CA TYR A 57 -5.40 -6.35 0.90
C TYR A 57 -5.56 -4.85 0.62
N MET A 58 -6.77 -4.31 0.83
CA MET A 58 -7.03 -2.88 0.70
C MET A 58 -6.18 -2.07 1.68
N LEU A 59 -6.05 -2.54 2.93
CA LEU A 59 -5.25 -1.88 3.97
C LEU A 59 -3.76 -1.86 3.63
N ILE A 60 -3.16 -3.00 3.26
CA ILE A 60 -1.74 -2.99 2.88
C ILE A 60 -1.47 -2.13 1.63
N SER A 61 -2.45 -2.01 0.72
CA SER A 61 -2.35 -1.14 -0.47
C SER A 61 -2.27 0.35 -0.11
N LEU A 62 -2.77 0.77 1.06
CA LEU A 62 -2.62 2.14 1.56
C LEU A 62 -1.19 2.46 2.04
N GLY A 63 -0.32 1.47 2.21
CA GLY A 63 1.04 1.67 2.72
C GLY A 63 1.84 2.69 1.91
N GLY A 64 1.67 2.71 0.59
CA GLY A 64 2.34 3.66 -0.30
C GLY A 64 1.84 5.11 -0.18
N ILE A 65 0.72 5.36 0.48
CA ILE A 65 0.13 6.71 0.56
C ILE A 65 0.82 7.56 1.62
N TYR A 66 1.55 6.95 2.54
CA TYR A 66 2.17 7.66 3.68
C TYR A 66 3.14 8.76 3.27
N THR A 67 3.83 8.62 2.12
CA THR A 67 4.63 9.73 1.56
C THR A 67 3.78 10.96 1.28
N TYR A 68 2.57 10.77 0.74
CA TYR A 68 1.67 11.87 0.41
C TYR A 68 1.06 12.45 1.68
N VAL A 69 0.82 11.63 2.70
CA VAL A 69 0.39 12.13 4.02
C VAL A 69 1.44 13.09 4.59
N VAL A 70 2.72 12.73 4.57
CA VAL A 70 3.80 13.63 5.02
C VAL A 70 3.89 14.87 4.14
N PHE A 71 3.81 14.72 2.81
CA PHE A 71 3.78 15.84 1.87
C PHE A 71 2.68 16.88 2.18
N PHE A 72 1.49 16.46 2.64
CA PHE A 72 0.40 17.38 2.99
C PHE A 72 0.46 17.93 4.42
N ILE A 73 1.07 17.21 5.38
CA ILE A 73 1.17 17.65 6.78
C ILE A 73 2.40 18.51 7.01
N ASP A 74 3.53 18.14 6.41
CA ASP A 74 4.82 18.82 6.50
C ASP A 74 5.48 18.88 5.11
N PRO A 75 4.99 19.79 4.23
CA PRO A 75 5.51 19.91 2.87
C PRO A 75 7.00 20.27 2.82
N GLU A 76 7.48 21.09 3.76
CA GLU A 76 8.88 21.52 3.85
C GLU A 76 9.81 20.38 4.28
N GLY A 77 9.41 19.61 5.29
CA GLY A 77 10.15 18.41 5.72
C GLY A 77 10.17 17.32 4.63
N TRP A 78 9.07 17.15 3.91
CA TRP A 78 9.01 16.25 2.76
C TRP A 78 9.92 16.71 1.62
N ALA A 79 9.86 18.00 1.26
CA ALA A 79 10.66 18.60 0.20
C ALA A 79 12.16 18.47 0.47
N SER A 80 12.60 18.83 1.68
CA SER A 80 14.02 18.73 2.07
C SER A 80 14.53 17.29 1.99
N THR A 81 13.76 16.32 2.51
CA THR A 81 14.09 14.89 2.40
C THR A 81 14.20 14.44 0.94
N MET A 82 13.28 14.88 0.07
CA MET A 82 13.29 14.50 -1.34
C MET A 82 14.47 15.10 -2.12
N LEU A 83 14.85 16.34 -1.79
CA LEU A 83 16.04 17.00 -2.34
C LEU A 83 17.33 16.28 -1.92
N GLU A 84 17.44 15.90 -0.65
CA GLU A 84 18.57 15.12 -0.13
C GLU A 84 18.68 13.75 -0.82
N ASN A 85 17.54 13.13 -1.15
CA ASN A 85 17.48 11.89 -1.93
C ASN A 85 17.80 12.07 -3.43
N GLY A 86 18.08 13.30 -3.88
CA GLY A 86 18.49 13.60 -5.26
C GLY A 86 17.36 14.02 -6.21
N THR A 87 16.19 14.36 -5.69
CA THR A 87 15.09 14.92 -6.50
C THR A 87 15.39 16.38 -6.86
N GLU A 88 15.02 16.82 -8.07
CA GLU A 88 15.24 18.21 -8.47
C GLU A 88 14.24 19.18 -7.81
N GLN A 89 14.69 20.41 -7.51
CA GLN A 89 13.83 21.47 -6.99
C GLN A 89 12.64 21.76 -7.91
N SER A 90 12.87 21.77 -9.23
CA SER A 90 11.84 21.98 -10.26
C SER A 90 10.68 20.99 -10.14
N TYR A 91 10.97 19.75 -9.76
CA TYR A 91 9.97 18.71 -9.54
C TYR A 91 9.14 18.98 -8.28
N ILE A 92 9.81 19.35 -7.18
CA ILE A 92 9.16 19.67 -5.90
C ILE A 92 8.21 20.88 -6.07
N ASP A 93 8.66 21.90 -6.77
CA ASP A 93 7.88 23.12 -7.02
C ASP A 93 6.65 22.80 -7.87
N THR A 94 6.83 22.01 -8.94
CA THR A 94 5.72 21.58 -9.81
C THR A 94 4.72 20.73 -9.05
N MET A 95 5.18 19.79 -8.23
CA MET A 95 4.32 18.93 -7.41
C MET A 95 3.52 19.75 -6.41
N SER A 96 4.16 20.69 -5.71
CA SER A 96 3.50 21.58 -4.74
C SER A 96 2.46 22.49 -5.41
N ALA A 97 2.77 23.06 -6.57
CA ALA A 97 1.85 23.90 -7.33
C ALA A 97 0.64 23.10 -7.88
N SER A 98 0.84 21.81 -8.17
CA SER A 98 -0.18 20.95 -8.77
C SER A 98 -1.01 20.17 -7.76
N ALA A 99 -0.71 20.27 -6.46
CA ALA A 99 -1.34 19.48 -5.41
C ALA A 99 -2.44 20.25 -4.67
N PRO A 100 -3.71 20.17 -5.11
CA PRO A 100 -4.81 20.76 -4.35
C PRO A 100 -5.02 20.01 -3.02
N SER A 101 -5.58 20.68 -2.01
CA SER A 101 -5.80 20.12 -0.68
C SER A 101 -6.68 18.87 -0.65
N TRP A 102 -7.55 18.68 -1.64
CA TRP A 102 -8.42 17.50 -1.78
C TRP A 102 -7.73 16.30 -2.44
N LEU A 103 -6.53 16.47 -3.01
CA LEU A 103 -5.83 15.41 -3.73
C LEU A 103 -5.54 14.20 -2.84
N LEU A 104 -5.16 14.41 -1.58
CA LEU A 104 -4.92 13.30 -0.64
C LEU A 104 -6.15 12.41 -0.48
N ALA A 105 -7.33 13.01 -0.35
CA ALA A 105 -8.58 12.27 -0.24
C ALA A 105 -8.85 11.45 -1.51
N VAL A 106 -8.56 12.02 -2.69
CA VAL A 106 -8.70 11.31 -3.97
C VAL A 106 -7.70 10.16 -4.12
N ILE A 107 -6.45 10.33 -3.66
CA ILE A 107 -5.47 9.25 -3.65
C ILE A 107 -5.96 8.11 -2.74
N VAL A 108 -6.40 8.41 -1.52
CA VAL A 108 -6.91 7.40 -0.58
C VAL A 108 -8.12 6.66 -1.15
N VAL A 109 -9.15 7.39 -1.60
CA VAL A 109 -10.37 6.79 -2.15
C VAL A 109 -10.06 6.02 -3.43
N GLY A 110 -9.26 6.58 -4.33
CA GLY A 110 -8.85 5.95 -5.58
C GLY A 110 -8.11 4.64 -5.34
N THR A 111 -7.14 4.61 -4.42
CA THR A 111 -6.41 3.40 -4.05
C THR A 111 -7.35 2.33 -3.50
N LEU A 112 -8.28 2.69 -2.61
CA LEU A 112 -9.24 1.73 -2.05
C LEU A 112 -10.18 1.15 -3.12
N VAL A 113 -10.68 2.00 -4.03
CA VAL A 113 -11.57 1.56 -5.12
C VAL A 113 -10.83 0.62 -6.06
N ILE A 114 -9.61 0.99 -6.48
CA ILE A 114 -8.80 0.17 -7.38
C ILE A 114 -8.40 -1.15 -6.70
N ALA A 115 -8.01 -1.12 -5.42
CA ALA A 115 -7.68 -2.33 -4.67
C ALA A 115 -8.89 -3.26 -4.48
N ALA A 116 -10.07 -2.71 -4.19
CA ALA A 116 -11.29 -3.51 -4.09
C ALA A 116 -11.59 -4.21 -5.44
N PHE A 117 -11.47 -3.45 -6.55
CA PHE A 117 -11.71 -3.96 -7.89
C PHE A 117 -10.66 -5.02 -8.31
N SER A 118 -9.37 -4.74 -8.14
CA SER A 118 -8.28 -5.65 -8.48
C SER A 118 -8.32 -6.93 -7.65
N GLY A 119 -8.62 -6.83 -6.34
CA GLY A 119 -8.78 -7.97 -5.45
C GLY A 119 -9.96 -8.86 -5.85
N TRP A 120 -11.08 -8.25 -6.28
CA TRP A 120 -12.24 -8.98 -6.77
C TRP A 120 -11.95 -9.73 -8.08
N ILE A 121 -11.34 -9.06 -9.07
CA ILE A 121 -10.96 -9.67 -10.34
C ILE A 121 -9.91 -10.76 -10.13
N GLY A 122 -8.86 -10.46 -9.36
CA GLY A 122 -7.78 -11.41 -9.04
C GLY A 122 -8.32 -12.67 -8.37
N GLY A 123 -9.26 -12.52 -7.43
CA GLY A 123 -9.94 -13.65 -6.80
C GLY A 123 -10.70 -14.53 -7.79
N LYS A 124 -11.40 -13.94 -8.77
CA LYS A 124 -12.10 -14.68 -9.83
C LYS A 124 -11.12 -15.40 -10.77
N MET A 125 -10.04 -14.74 -11.16
CA MET A 125 -9.00 -15.32 -12.02
C MET A 125 -8.32 -16.51 -11.35
N LEU A 126 -7.92 -16.37 -10.08
CA LEU A 126 -7.32 -17.46 -9.32
C LEU A 126 -8.25 -18.66 -9.23
N LYS A 127 -9.53 -18.45 -8.91
CA LYS A 127 -10.53 -19.52 -8.89
C LYS A 127 -10.59 -20.25 -10.24
N LYS A 128 -10.67 -19.50 -11.35
CA LYS A 128 -10.71 -20.06 -12.70
C LYS A 128 -9.44 -20.85 -13.06
N GLN A 129 -8.27 -20.41 -12.59
CA GLN A 129 -7.00 -21.12 -12.80
C GLN A 129 -6.92 -22.41 -11.96
N PHE A 130 -7.37 -22.39 -10.71
CA PHE A 130 -7.42 -23.59 -9.87
C PHE A 130 -8.41 -24.64 -10.39
N GLU A 131 -9.56 -24.21 -10.90
CA GLU A 131 -10.54 -25.07 -11.57
C GLU A 131 -9.93 -25.71 -12.83
N LYS A 132 -9.27 -24.92 -13.67
CA LYS A 132 -8.57 -25.43 -14.87
C LYS A 132 -7.44 -26.40 -14.55
N ALA A 133 -6.76 -26.21 -13.42
CA ALA A 133 -5.67 -27.07 -12.96
C ALA A 133 -6.16 -28.35 -12.27
N GLY A 134 -7.48 -28.55 -12.10
CA GLY A 134 -8.05 -29.72 -11.42
C GLY A 134 -7.79 -29.77 -9.92
N ILE A 135 -7.36 -28.65 -9.32
CA ILE A 135 -7.00 -28.57 -7.89
C ILE A 135 -8.25 -28.33 -7.02
N THR A 136 -9.33 -27.85 -7.62
CA THR A 136 -10.66 -27.75 -6.98
C THR A 136 -11.60 -28.72 -7.69
N ALA A 137 -11.70 -29.93 -7.15
CA ALA A 137 -12.86 -30.81 -7.39
C ALA A 137 -14.08 -30.28 -6.61
#